data_AF-A0AAN6JG40-F1
#
_entry.id   AF-A0AAN6JG40-F1
#
_cell.length_a   1.000
_cell.length_b   1.000
_cell.length_c   1.000
_cell.angle_alpha   90.00
_cell.angle_beta   90.00
_cell.angle_gamma   90.00
#
_symmetry.space_group_name_H-M   'P 1'
#
loop_
_entity.id
_entity.type
_entity.pdbx_description
1 polymer ?
#
loop_
_entity_poly.entity_id
_entity_poly.type
_entity_poly.pdbx_seq_one_letter_code
_entity_poly.pdbx_strand_id
1 'polypeptide(L)'
;MPTNAYNPPTNGYHTFPMPPGRGPPMPIQNKQPSGGRYFKSSPFYEIVDTVVPLTDLPDGAEMPQNRNTVRATITLSTEQAQRMANSDNMRLLMYCGAAQGMSHYSPVDIAFPNQMEVKVNEDEIKSNFKGLKNKPGSTKPADLTQKIRARANYPNHMTVIYALTSRRYAFVVHMVQYVSAAILTERIRTANIIPKDRVIAEMQRANADPDIEATSTRMSLKDPVSTIRITLPVRSTVCTHTQCFDGAMFMQLVEQAPQWNCPVCNKTVTFQSLCVDKYFEDILNRTPKSIEKVDVEPDGKWKVIRDEDEQQTNGTTNKLRASYDDDFDDDLVEVPDLSYRPTNTLQRDWQPPPTNLLPPFGAPSYAVHTPIPSSREQSFAQSVASSARAGSKRPSGAVIDLTLSDDDDPPPRPAKRPHVAATWSQQGSQSFRST
;
A
#
# COMPACT_ATOMS: atom_id res chain seq x y z
N MET A 1 87.50 25.83 -32.64
CA MET A 1 88.70 25.00 -32.35
C MET A 1 89.06 25.24 -30.89
N PRO A 2 89.18 24.21 -30.04
CA PRO A 2 88.60 22.85 -30.08
C PRO A 2 87.19 22.90 -29.41
N THR A 3 86.55 21.91 -28.76
CA THR A 3 86.94 20.61 -28.15
C THR A 3 85.86 19.51 -28.26
N ASN A 4 86.33 18.28 -28.05
CA ASN A 4 85.62 17.01 -27.84
C ASN A 4 84.52 17.08 -26.75
N ALA A 5 83.68 16.06 -26.53
CA ALA A 5 83.02 15.00 -27.33
C ALA A 5 82.53 13.94 -26.34
N TYR A 6 81.33 13.36 -26.53
CA TYR A 6 81.01 11.94 -26.26
C TYR A 6 79.58 11.63 -26.73
N ASN A 7 79.29 10.37 -27.04
CA ASN A 7 77.93 9.90 -27.36
C ASN A 7 77.73 8.52 -26.68
N PRO A 8 76.76 8.35 -25.76
CA PRO A 8 76.58 7.10 -25.01
C PRO A 8 75.83 6.03 -25.85
N PRO A 9 76.09 4.73 -25.59
CA PRO A 9 75.52 3.64 -26.39
C PRO A 9 74.08 3.27 -26.01
N THR A 10 73.36 2.67 -26.95
CA THR A 10 72.10 1.97 -26.70
C THR A 10 72.34 0.70 -25.87
N ASN A 11 71.47 0.41 -24.91
CA ASN A 11 71.45 -0.88 -24.22
C ASN A 11 70.02 -1.41 -24.08
N GLY A 12 69.84 -2.71 -24.32
CA GLY A 12 68.52 -3.36 -24.33
C GLY A 12 68.09 -3.82 -22.94
N TYR A 13 66.76 -3.87 -22.71
CA TYR A 13 66.19 -4.45 -21.50
C TYR A 13 65.53 -5.80 -21.79
N HIS A 14 65.99 -6.84 -21.07
CA HIS A 14 65.44 -8.19 -21.17
C HIS A 14 64.09 -8.29 -20.41
N THR A 15 63.12 -8.98 -21.02
CA THR A 15 61.83 -9.30 -20.41
C THR A 15 61.92 -10.55 -19.54
N PHE A 16 61.57 -10.44 -18.26
CA PHE A 16 61.37 -11.59 -17.37
C PHE A 16 59.96 -12.19 -17.55
N PRO A 17 59.81 -13.53 -17.62
CA PRO A 17 58.51 -14.18 -17.75
C PRO A 17 57.76 -14.24 -16.40
N MET A 18 56.47 -13.92 -16.43
CA MET A 18 55.54 -14.06 -15.30
C MET A 18 54.91 -15.47 -15.28
N PRO A 19 54.56 -16.03 -14.10
CA PRO A 19 54.00 -17.38 -14.00
C PRO A 19 52.55 -17.45 -14.51
N PRO A 20 52.17 -18.51 -15.26
CA PRO A 20 50.79 -18.75 -15.66
C PRO A 20 49.98 -19.39 -14.51
N GLY A 21 48.65 -19.17 -14.47
CA GLY A 21 47.78 -19.94 -13.58
C GLY A 21 46.68 -19.23 -12.80
N ARG A 22 46.14 -18.09 -13.26
CA ARG A 22 44.77 -17.70 -12.83
C ARG A 22 43.76 -18.43 -13.73
N GLY A 23 42.89 -19.23 -13.12
CA GLY A 23 41.79 -19.89 -13.82
C GLY A 23 40.80 -18.88 -14.44
N PRO A 24 39.90 -19.34 -15.34
CA PRO A 24 38.94 -18.46 -15.99
C PRO A 24 38.07 -17.75 -14.93
N PRO A 25 37.77 -16.45 -15.09
CA PRO A 25 36.90 -15.75 -14.17
C PRO A 25 35.51 -16.39 -14.22
N MET A 26 35.06 -16.94 -13.10
CA MET A 26 33.67 -17.37 -12.91
C MET A 26 32.75 -16.20 -13.31
N PRO A 27 31.80 -16.39 -14.24
CA PRO A 27 30.87 -15.34 -14.59
C PRO A 27 29.92 -15.15 -13.40
N ILE A 28 30.25 -14.21 -12.52
CA ILE A 28 29.29 -13.60 -11.59
C ILE A 28 28.36 -12.76 -12.45
N GLN A 29 27.50 -13.46 -13.21
CA GLN A 29 26.52 -12.87 -14.11
C GLN A 29 25.31 -12.44 -13.30
N ASN A 30 25.58 -11.55 -12.33
CA ASN A 30 24.60 -10.78 -11.60
C ASN A 30 24.02 -9.75 -12.58
N LYS A 31 23.25 -10.24 -13.56
CA LYS A 31 22.36 -9.44 -14.41
C LYS A 31 21.40 -8.73 -13.46
N GLN A 32 21.77 -7.51 -13.04
CA GLN A 32 20.77 -6.58 -12.54
C GLN A 32 19.70 -6.48 -13.62
N PRO A 33 18.40 -6.61 -13.29
CA PRO A 33 17.34 -6.54 -14.28
C PRO A 33 17.45 -5.18 -15.00
N SER A 34 17.36 -5.20 -16.33
CA SER A 34 17.66 -4.05 -17.21
C SER A 34 16.63 -2.91 -17.15
N GLY A 35 15.78 -2.87 -16.11
CA GLY A 35 14.89 -1.76 -15.79
C GLY A 35 15.36 -1.02 -14.54
N GLY A 36 15.22 0.30 -14.53
CA GLY A 36 15.54 1.11 -13.37
C GLY A 36 14.66 0.76 -12.16
N ARG A 37 15.22 0.86 -10.96
CA ARG A 37 14.46 0.82 -9.69
C ARG A 37 13.72 2.15 -9.49
N TYR A 38 12.80 2.46 -10.40
CA TYR A 38 11.97 3.67 -10.37
C TYR A 38 10.96 3.67 -9.20
N PHE A 39 10.69 2.50 -8.63
CA PHE A 39 9.70 2.27 -7.57
C PHE A 39 10.35 1.67 -6.32
N LYS A 40 9.79 1.98 -5.15
CA LYS A 40 10.18 1.33 -3.89
C LYS A 40 9.89 -0.17 -3.97
N SER A 41 10.81 -0.98 -3.45
CA SER A 41 10.70 -2.44 -3.45
C SER A 41 9.62 -2.94 -2.49
N SER A 42 9.04 -4.08 -2.83
CA SER A 42 8.10 -4.83 -2.00
C SER A 42 8.63 -6.26 -1.82
N PRO A 43 8.60 -6.87 -0.63
CA PRO A 43 9.05 -8.24 -0.43
C PRO A 43 8.14 -9.27 -1.15
N PHE A 44 6.93 -8.88 -1.52
CA PHE A 44 5.97 -9.70 -2.25
C PHE A 44 6.28 -9.84 -3.76
N TYR A 45 7.14 -8.99 -4.32
CA TYR A 45 7.39 -8.93 -5.77
C TYR A 45 8.88 -8.76 -6.08
N GLU A 46 9.53 -9.83 -6.51
CA GLU A 46 10.92 -9.81 -6.96
C GLU A 46 10.97 -9.52 -8.47
N ILE A 47 11.55 -8.38 -8.87
CA ILE A 47 11.59 -7.97 -10.29
C ILE A 47 12.62 -8.81 -11.04
N VAL A 48 12.13 -9.63 -11.98
CA VAL A 48 12.94 -10.52 -12.82
C VAL A 48 13.36 -9.80 -14.10
N ASP A 49 12.44 -9.09 -14.76
CA ASP A 49 12.71 -8.41 -16.04
C ASP A 49 11.75 -7.24 -16.30
N THR A 50 12.00 -6.47 -17.36
CA THR A 50 11.18 -5.32 -17.81
C THR A 50 10.65 -5.58 -19.21
N VAL A 51 9.33 -5.72 -19.34
CA VAL A 51 8.65 -6.12 -20.57
C VAL A 51 8.14 -4.90 -21.35
N VAL A 52 7.73 -3.83 -20.65
CA VAL A 52 7.52 -2.50 -21.24
C VAL A 52 8.37 -1.52 -20.44
N PRO A 53 9.28 -0.76 -21.08
CA PRO A 53 10.12 0.22 -20.41
C PRO A 53 9.30 1.41 -19.88
N LEU A 54 9.95 2.31 -19.15
CA LEU A 54 9.31 3.49 -18.57
C LEU A 54 8.63 4.31 -19.68
N THR A 55 7.31 4.42 -19.59
CA THR A 55 6.43 5.08 -20.56
C THR A 55 5.69 6.21 -19.86
N ASP A 56 5.90 7.44 -20.31
CA ASP A 56 5.19 8.60 -19.80
C ASP A 56 3.69 8.52 -20.12
N LEU A 57 2.87 8.93 -19.15
CA LEU A 57 1.51 9.39 -19.40
C LEU A 57 1.60 10.92 -19.60
N PRO A 58 1.59 11.43 -20.84
CA PRO A 58 1.78 12.84 -21.11
C PRO A 58 0.68 13.68 -20.45
N ASP A 59 1.05 14.85 -19.94
CA ASP A 59 0.07 15.89 -19.65
C ASP A 59 -0.55 16.33 -20.98
N GLY A 60 -1.88 16.43 -21.02
CA GLY A 60 -2.60 16.91 -22.19
C GLY A 60 -2.37 18.41 -22.37
N ALA A 61 -1.41 18.78 -23.22
CA ALA A 61 -1.20 20.17 -23.61
C ALA A 61 -2.50 20.73 -24.23
N GLU A 62 -3.04 21.77 -23.59
CA GLU A 62 -4.08 22.66 -24.11
C GLU A 62 -5.42 22.03 -24.55
N MET A 63 -5.89 20.96 -23.87
CA MET A 63 -7.28 20.48 -24.00
C MET A 63 -8.02 20.47 -22.66
N PRO A 64 -8.95 21.42 -22.42
CA PRO A 64 -9.73 21.51 -21.16
C PRO A 64 -10.71 20.37 -20.89
N GLN A 65 -10.85 19.40 -21.80
CA GLN A 65 -11.78 18.27 -21.68
C GLN A 65 -11.23 17.01 -22.38
N ASN A 66 -11.33 15.80 -21.83
CA ASN A 66 -11.27 15.44 -20.41
C ASN A 66 -10.75 13.99 -20.17
N ARG A 67 -10.13 13.35 -21.17
CA ARG A 67 -9.73 11.92 -21.11
C ARG A 67 -8.62 11.64 -22.13
N ASN A 68 -7.45 11.27 -21.65
CA ASN A 68 -6.27 10.90 -22.44
C ASN A 68 -6.19 9.38 -22.64
N THR A 69 -5.58 8.94 -23.74
CA THR A 69 -5.37 7.51 -24.05
C THR A 69 -3.94 7.28 -24.52
N VAL A 70 -3.21 6.42 -23.83
CA VAL A 70 -1.89 5.92 -24.21
C VAL A 70 -1.99 4.44 -24.59
N ARG A 71 -1.26 4.02 -25.63
CA ARG A 71 -1.21 2.63 -26.09
C ARG A 71 0.22 2.10 -26.00
N ALA A 72 0.36 0.86 -25.56
CA ALA A 72 1.63 0.13 -25.53
C ALA A 72 1.40 -1.30 -26.02
N THR A 73 2.45 -1.97 -26.50
CA THR A 73 2.40 -3.38 -26.87
C THR A 73 3.29 -4.19 -25.94
N ILE A 74 2.72 -5.22 -25.31
CA ILE A 74 3.39 -6.15 -24.42
C ILE A 74 3.70 -7.41 -25.23
N THR A 75 4.97 -7.58 -25.61
CA THR A 75 5.45 -8.74 -26.37
C THR A 75 6.46 -9.50 -25.51
N LEU A 76 6.19 -10.77 -25.22
CA LEU A 76 7.12 -11.59 -24.43
C LEU A 76 8.21 -12.21 -25.31
N SER A 77 9.45 -12.17 -24.84
CA SER A 77 10.53 -12.98 -25.44
C SER A 77 10.26 -14.48 -25.26
N THR A 78 10.98 -15.33 -25.98
CA THR A 78 10.88 -16.80 -25.82
C THR A 78 11.18 -17.23 -24.38
N GLU A 79 12.21 -16.66 -23.75
CA GLU A 79 12.58 -16.95 -22.37
C GLU A 79 11.50 -16.47 -21.38
N GLN A 80 10.98 -15.26 -21.58
CA GLN A 80 9.88 -14.70 -20.77
C GLN A 80 8.61 -15.56 -20.87
N ALA A 81 8.22 -15.98 -22.07
CA ALA A 81 7.05 -16.84 -22.27
C ALA A 81 7.24 -18.23 -21.63
N GLN A 82 8.45 -18.81 -21.70
CA GLN A 82 8.79 -20.05 -20.98
C GLN A 82 8.72 -19.88 -19.46
N ARG A 83 9.25 -18.77 -18.91
CA ARG A 83 9.14 -18.46 -17.47
C ARG A 83 7.68 -18.34 -17.02
N MET A 84 6.82 -17.68 -17.80
CA MET A 84 5.38 -17.59 -17.51
C MET A 84 4.65 -18.94 -17.59
N ALA A 85 5.11 -19.87 -18.43
CA ALA A 85 4.50 -21.19 -18.57
C ALA A 85 4.98 -22.20 -17.50
N ASN A 86 6.22 -22.06 -17.02
CA ASN A 86 6.88 -23.01 -16.11
C ASN A 86 6.75 -22.64 -14.62
N SER A 87 6.17 -21.49 -14.28
CA SER A 87 6.10 -20.96 -12.90
C SER A 87 4.72 -20.37 -12.58
N ASP A 88 4.01 -20.98 -11.64
CA ASP A 88 2.70 -20.56 -11.15
C ASP A 88 2.68 -19.19 -10.42
N ASN A 89 3.86 -18.74 -9.97
CA ASN A 89 4.10 -17.48 -9.26
C ASN A 89 4.67 -16.35 -10.13
N MET A 90 4.91 -16.55 -11.44
CA MET A 90 5.33 -15.47 -12.33
C MET A 90 4.15 -14.55 -12.67
N ARG A 91 4.35 -13.24 -12.58
CA ARG A 91 3.32 -12.21 -12.83
C ARG A 91 3.84 -11.11 -13.74
N LEU A 92 2.94 -10.51 -14.51
CA LEU A 92 3.19 -9.29 -15.29
C LEU A 92 2.47 -8.13 -14.60
N LEU A 93 3.23 -7.28 -13.94
CA LEU A 93 2.71 -6.20 -13.11
C LEU A 93 2.99 -4.83 -13.72
N MET A 94 1.94 -4.02 -13.85
CA MET A 94 2.03 -2.61 -14.21
C MET A 94 2.25 -1.77 -12.94
N TYR A 95 3.43 -1.17 -12.84
CA TYR A 95 3.75 -0.15 -11.84
C TYR A 95 3.50 1.23 -12.45
N CYS A 96 2.97 2.17 -11.66
CA CYS A 96 2.75 3.56 -12.07
C CYS A 96 3.05 4.48 -10.89
N GLY A 97 3.57 5.67 -11.17
CA GLY A 97 3.90 6.68 -10.16
C GLY A 97 3.98 8.07 -10.78
N ALA A 98 4.04 9.10 -9.93
CA ALA A 98 4.30 10.45 -10.39
C ALA A 98 5.71 10.54 -11.00
N ALA A 99 5.81 11.00 -12.25
CA ALA A 99 7.07 11.06 -12.99
C ALA A 99 8.01 12.15 -12.45
N GLN A 100 7.47 13.16 -11.76
CA GLN A 100 8.24 14.26 -11.18
C GLN A 100 9.18 13.75 -10.07
N GLY A 101 10.49 13.77 -10.35
CA GLY A 101 11.53 13.25 -9.44
C GLY A 101 11.81 11.76 -9.54
N MET A 102 11.10 11.03 -10.40
CA MET A 102 11.31 9.60 -10.63
C MET A 102 12.67 9.36 -11.31
N SER A 103 13.55 8.58 -10.67
CA SER A 103 14.86 8.23 -11.24
C SER A 103 15.40 6.93 -10.65
N HIS A 104 16.48 6.40 -11.23
CA HIS A 104 17.16 5.20 -10.75
C HIS A 104 17.73 5.33 -9.33
N TYR A 105 17.93 6.57 -8.86
CA TYR A 105 18.46 6.90 -7.53
C TYR A 105 17.39 7.42 -6.55
N SER A 106 16.19 7.74 -7.05
CA SER A 106 15.06 8.24 -6.28
C SER A 106 13.81 7.41 -6.59
N PRO A 107 13.67 6.22 -5.97
CA PRO A 107 12.51 5.35 -6.16
C PRO A 107 11.24 5.97 -5.56
N VAL A 108 10.20 6.14 -6.38
CA VAL A 108 8.93 6.72 -5.96
C VAL A 108 7.97 5.67 -5.39
N ASP A 109 6.95 6.14 -4.69
CA ASP A 109 5.80 5.33 -4.28
C ASP A 109 4.88 5.02 -5.46
N ILE A 110 4.23 3.85 -5.43
CA ILE A 110 3.21 3.48 -6.42
C ILE A 110 1.98 4.39 -6.26
N ALA A 111 1.58 5.06 -7.32
CA ALA A 111 0.38 5.89 -7.39
C ALA A 111 -0.10 5.99 -8.84
N PHE A 112 -1.40 5.76 -9.07
CA PHE A 112 -2.02 5.92 -10.39
C PHE A 112 -2.81 7.25 -10.44
N PRO A 113 -3.19 7.73 -11.64
CA PRO A 113 -4.21 8.76 -11.80
C PRO A 113 -5.54 8.41 -11.09
N ASN A 114 -6.17 9.41 -10.47
CA ASN A 114 -7.44 9.25 -9.72
C ASN A 114 -8.59 8.68 -10.56
N GLN A 115 -8.58 8.97 -11.86
CA GLN A 115 -9.43 8.35 -12.87
C GLN A 115 -8.50 7.65 -13.87
N MET A 116 -8.43 6.33 -13.80
CA MET A 116 -7.69 5.49 -14.73
C MET A 116 -8.44 4.18 -15.00
N GLU A 117 -8.32 3.71 -16.23
CA GLU A 117 -8.86 2.46 -16.76
C GLU A 117 -7.74 1.82 -17.59
N VAL A 118 -7.46 0.53 -17.40
CA VAL A 118 -6.42 -0.20 -18.15
C VAL A 118 -7.06 -1.39 -18.83
N LYS A 119 -6.77 -1.58 -20.12
CA LYS A 119 -7.21 -2.74 -20.90
C LYS A 119 -6.03 -3.45 -21.54
N VAL A 120 -6.12 -4.77 -21.64
CA VAL A 120 -5.14 -5.62 -22.31
C VAL A 120 -5.92 -6.57 -23.22
N ASN A 121 -5.67 -6.51 -24.53
CA ASN A 121 -6.45 -7.25 -25.54
C ASN A 121 -7.96 -6.96 -25.44
N GLU A 122 -8.32 -5.68 -25.33
CA GLU A 122 -9.69 -5.14 -25.17
C GLU A 122 -10.38 -5.45 -23.83
N ASP A 123 -9.93 -6.48 -23.13
CA ASP A 123 -10.35 -6.88 -21.79
C ASP A 123 -9.91 -5.88 -20.70
N GLU A 124 -10.79 -5.56 -19.74
CA GLU A 124 -10.50 -4.63 -18.62
C GLU A 124 -9.69 -5.29 -17.48
N ILE A 125 -8.72 -4.55 -16.95
CA ILE A 125 -7.91 -4.93 -15.77
C ILE A 125 -8.59 -4.43 -14.49
N LYS A 126 -9.21 -5.36 -13.76
CA LYS A 126 -9.84 -5.09 -12.46
C LYS A 126 -8.78 -4.99 -11.35
N SER A 127 -8.36 -3.76 -11.03
CA SER A 127 -7.40 -3.46 -9.95
C SER A 127 -7.81 -2.23 -9.13
N ASN A 128 -7.31 -2.13 -7.89
CA ASN A 128 -7.50 -0.95 -7.05
C ASN A 128 -6.49 0.16 -7.40
N PHE A 129 -6.74 0.89 -8.49
CA PHE A 129 -5.85 1.98 -8.90
C PHE A 129 -5.80 3.17 -7.93
N LYS A 130 -6.81 3.36 -7.07
CA LYS A 130 -6.95 4.57 -6.23
C LYS A 130 -6.12 4.51 -4.93
N GLY A 131 -6.02 3.34 -4.29
CA GLY A 131 -5.45 3.24 -2.94
C GLY A 131 -6.21 4.11 -1.94
N LEU A 132 -5.49 4.68 -0.96
CA LEU A 132 -6.00 5.71 -0.07
C LEU A 132 -5.70 7.11 -0.57
N LYS A 133 -6.73 7.98 -0.50
CA LYS A 133 -6.65 9.40 -0.85
C LYS A 133 -5.44 10.06 -0.18
N ASN A 134 -4.65 10.78 -0.97
CA ASN A 134 -3.45 11.52 -0.56
C ASN A 134 -2.31 10.71 0.09
N LYS A 135 -2.35 9.36 0.12
CA LYS A 135 -1.25 8.51 0.62
C LYS A 135 -0.67 7.66 -0.52
N PRO A 136 0.27 8.19 -1.34
CA PRO A 136 1.03 7.38 -2.30
C PRO A 136 1.63 6.13 -1.65
N GLY A 137 1.76 5.05 -2.42
CA GLY A 137 2.30 3.77 -1.92
C GLY A 137 1.30 2.94 -1.12
N SER A 138 0.06 3.42 -0.95
CA SER A 138 -1.04 2.67 -0.33
C SER A 138 -1.80 1.74 -1.28
N THR A 139 -1.31 1.54 -2.51
CA THR A 139 -1.83 0.53 -3.44
C THR A 139 -0.72 -0.29 -4.08
N LYS A 140 -1.10 -1.48 -4.55
CA LYS A 140 -0.24 -2.47 -5.21
C LYS A 140 -0.18 -2.23 -6.73
N PRO A 141 0.85 -2.77 -7.43
CA PRO A 141 0.86 -2.78 -8.90
C PRO A 141 -0.40 -3.45 -9.46
N ALA A 142 -0.80 -3.10 -10.68
CA ALA A 142 -1.94 -3.74 -11.33
C ALA A 142 -1.49 -5.02 -12.05
N ASP A 143 -2.12 -6.15 -11.73
CA ASP A 143 -1.81 -7.45 -12.32
C ASP A 143 -2.45 -7.58 -13.71
N LEU A 144 -1.60 -7.71 -14.74
CA LEU A 144 -2.01 -7.91 -16.13
C LEU A 144 -2.09 -9.40 -16.51
N THR A 145 -1.55 -10.30 -15.68
CA THR A 145 -1.22 -11.69 -16.02
C THR A 145 -2.39 -12.44 -16.66
N GLN A 146 -3.58 -12.33 -16.07
CA GLN A 146 -4.78 -13.06 -16.49
C GLN A 146 -5.35 -12.62 -17.85
N LYS A 147 -4.89 -11.49 -18.41
CA LYS A 147 -5.32 -10.96 -19.72
C LYS A 147 -4.24 -11.03 -20.80
N ILE A 148 -3.04 -11.49 -20.45
CA ILE A 148 -1.92 -11.66 -21.38
C ILE A 148 -1.97 -13.04 -22.04
N ARG A 149 -1.93 -13.05 -23.38
CA ARG A 149 -1.65 -14.24 -24.19
C ARG A 149 -0.15 -14.50 -24.10
N ALA A 150 0.25 -15.31 -23.12
CA ALA A 150 1.64 -15.62 -22.80
C ALA A 150 2.30 -16.55 -23.84
N ARG A 151 2.53 -16.04 -25.05
CA ARG A 151 3.21 -16.74 -26.14
C ARG A 151 4.41 -15.93 -26.63
N ALA A 152 5.49 -16.62 -26.97
CA ALA A 152 6.72 -16.01 -27.48
C ALA A 152 6.43 -15.15 -28.71
N ASN A 153 6.93 -13.91 -28.72
CA ASN A 153 6.79 -12.90 -29.76
C ASN A 153 5.33 -12.53 -30.13
N TYR A 154 4.34 -12.92 -29.32
CA TYR A 154 2.94 -12.55 -29.54
C TYR A 154 2.65 -11.13 -29.02
N PRO A 155 2.12 -10.21 -29.85
CA PRO A 155 1.81 -8.84 -29.43
C PRO A 155 0.49 -8.79 -28.64
N ASN A 156 0.56 -8.40 -27.37
CA ASN A 156 -0.61 -8.06 -26.56
C ASN A 156 -0.79 -6.55 -26.54
N HIS A 157 -1.97 -6.03 -26.91
CA HIS A 157 -2.18 -4.58 -26.97
C HIS A 157 -2.74 -4.06 -25.65
N MET A 158 -1.97 -3.21 -24.96
CA MET A 158 -2.38 -2.52 -23.75
C MET A 158 -2.84 -1.09 -24.08
N THR A 159 -3.98 -0.69 -23.51
CA THR A 159 -4.51 0.68 -23.58
C THR A 159 -4.69 1.20 -22.16
N VAL A 160 -4.03 2.31 -21.85
CA VAL A 160 -4.13 3.03 -20.57
C VAL A 160 -4.91 4.32 -20.83
N ILE A 161 -6.04 4.48 -20.15
CA ILE A 161 -6.95 5.61 -20.33
C ILE A 161 -7.05 6.35 -19.00
N TYR A 162 -6.83 7.67 -18.98
CA TYR A 162 -6.79 8.45 -17.74
C TYR A 162 -7.41 9.84 -17.91
N ALA A 163 -7.86 10.44 -16.81
CA ALA A 163 -8.55 11.72 -16.80
C ALA A 163 -8.19 12.54 -15.54
N LEU A 164 -8.39 13.86 -15.62
CA LEU A 164 -8.27 14.82 -14.51
C LEU A 164 -6.95 14.70 -13.70
N THR A 165 -5.83 14.48 -14.39
CA THR A 165 -4.48 14.47 -13.82
C THR A 165 -3.92 15.89 -13.66
N SER A 166 -3.54 16.26 -12.44
CA SER A 166 -2.81 17.49 -12.11
C SER A 166 -1.31 17.28 -11.88
N ARG A 167 -0.79 16.11 -12.28
CA ARG A 167 0.62 15.69 -12.17
C ARG A 167 0.94 14.77 -13.35
N ARG A 168 2.17 14.84 -13.86
CA ARG A 168 2.72 13.83 -14.77
C ARG A 168 2.84 12.49 -14.06
N TYR A 169 2.41 11.43 -14.73
CA TYR A 169 2.62 10.05 -14.30
C TYR A 169 3.46 9.31 -15.36
N ALA A 170 4.11 8.22 -14.95
CA ALA A 170 4.75 7.28 -15.86
C ALA A 170 4.52 5.86 -15.35
N PHE A 171 4.46 4.90 -16.28
CA PHE A 171 4.29 3.48 -15.97
C PHE A 171 5.39 2.61 -16.55
N VAL A 172 5.56 1.42 -15.98
CA VAL A 172 6.49 0.38 -16.45
C VAL A 172 5.81 -0.97 -16.23
N VAL A 173 6.05 -1.95 -17.11
CA VAL A 173 5.53 -3.32 -16.94
C VAL A 173 6.70 -4.25 -16.66
N HIS A 174 6.73 -4.82 -15.46
CA HIS A 174 7.74 -5.78 -15.03
C HIS A 174 7.21 -7.20 -15.08
N MET A 175 8.09 -8.14 -15.44
CA MET A 175 7.94 -9.53 -15.06
C MET A 175 8.50 -9.68 -13.64
N VAL A 176 7.68 -10.19 -12.73
CA VAL A 176 8.06 -10.39 -11.33
C VAL A 176 7.77 -11.83 -10.89
N GLN A 177 8.56 -12.32 -9.96
CA GLN A 177 8.21 -13.50 -9.17
C GLN A 177 7.45 -13.05 -7.92
N TYR A 178 6.22 -13.54 -7.76
CA TYR A 178 5.40 -13.28 -6.58
C TYR A 178 5.83 -14.17 -5.40
N VAL A 179 5.92 -13.58 -4.21
CA VAL A 179 6.20 -14.25 -2.95
C VAL A 179 5.03 -14.01 -2.01
N SER A 180 4.33 -15.08 -1.62
CA SER A 180 3.11 -14.97 -0.81
C SER A 180 3.39 -14.60 0.64
N ALA A 181 2.39 -14.00 1.30
CA ALA A 181 2.44 -13.71 2.74
C ALA A 181 2.96 -14.89 3.57
N ALA A 182 2.53 -16.12 3.31
CA ALA A 182 2.97 -17.31 4.02
C ALA A 182 4.50 -17.58 3.90
N ILE A 183 5.08 -17.41 2.71
CA ILE A 183 6.53 -17.55 2.50
C ILE A 183 7.29 -16.41 3.22
N LEU A 184 6.73 -15.20 3.23
CA LEU A 184 7.30 -14.07 3.95
C LEU A 184 7.22 -14.24 5.48
N THR A 185 6.13 -14.80 6.01
CA THR A 185 5.97 -15.17 7.42
C THR A 185 7.03 -16.19 7.86
N GLU A 186 7.30 -17.22 7.05
CA GLU A 186 8.33 -18.20 7.41
C GLU A 186 9.75 -17.61 7.31
N ARG A 187 10.01 -16.74 6.32
CA ARG A 187 11.25 -15.94 6.27
C ARG A 187 11.41 -15.06 7.52
N ILE A 188 10.34 -14.51 8.10
CA ILE A 188 10.41 -13.77 9.38
C ILE A 188 10.78 -14.71 10.53
N ARG A 189 10.18 -15.91 10.59
CA ARG A 189 10.45 -16.91 11.66
C ARG A 189 11.94 -17.26 11.74
N THR A 190 12.62 -17.36 10.60
CA THR A 190 14.03 -17.78 10.51
C THR A 190 15.04 -16.62 10.39
N ALA A 191 14.59 -15.35 10.41
CA ALA A 191 15.46 -14.19 10.22
C ALA A 191 15.87 -13.54 11.55
N ASN A 192 15.48 -12.28 11.77
CA ASN A 192 15.95 -11.50 12.91
C ASN A 192 15.22 -11.86 14.20
N ILE A 193 15.96 -11.89 15.30
CA ILE A 193 15.47 -12.25 16.63
C ILE A 193 15.79 -11.12 17.60
N ILE A 194 14.84 -10.81 18.49
CA ILE A 194 15.09 -10.04 19.71
C ILE A 194 15.24 -11.05 20.87
N PRO A 195 16.44 -11.22 21.44
CA PRO A 195 16.67 -12.17 22.54
C PRO A 195 15.92 -11.79 23.80
N LYS A 196 15.49 -12.79 24.59
CA LYS A 196 14.73 -12.60 25.83
C LYS A 196 15.43 -11.60 26.79
N ASP A 197 16.72 -11.80 27.02
CA ASP A 197 17.51 -11.02 27.98
C ASP A 197 17.65 -9.55 27.54
N ARG A 198 17.60 -9.28 26.23
CA ARG A 198 17.56 -7.91 25.69
C ARG A 198 16.25 -7.21 26.06
N VAL A 199 15.11 -7.92 26.00
CA VAL A 199 13.80 -7.33 26.37
C VAL A 199 13.76 -7.02 27.87
N ILE A 200 14.29 -7.93 28.69
CA ILE A 200 14.42 -7.74 30.14
C ILE A 200 15.34 -6.55 30.45
N ALA A 201 16.48 -6.42 29.78
CA ALA A 201 17.37 -5.26 29.94
C ALA A 201 16.78 -3.94 29.38
N GLU A 202 15.91 -3.99 28.37
CA GLU A 202 15.13 -2.84 27.89
C GLU A 202 14.10 -2.39 28.95
N MET A 203 13.40 -3.34 29.60
CA MET A 203 12.48 -3.06 30.71
C MET A 203 13.19 -2.50 31.95
N GLN A 204 14.21 -3.21 32.45
CA GLN A 204 14.95 -2.81 33.65
C GLN A 204 15.62 -1.44 33.51
N ARG A 205 16.07 -1.07 32.31
CA ARG A 205 16.61 0.28 32.04
C ARG A 205 15.53 1.36 32.01
N ALA A 206 14.35 1.06 31.49
CA ALA A 206 13.22 2.00 31.50
C ALA A 206 12.72 2.26 32.93
N ASN A 207 12.86 1.27 33.82
CA ASN A 207 12.44 1.31 35.22
C ASN A 207 13.62 1.55 36.19
N ALA A 208 14.72 2.18 35.72
CA ALA A 208 15.92 2.44 36.51
C ALA A 208 15.92 3.81 37.22
N ASP A 209 14.81 4.55 37.13
CA ASP A 209 14.62 5.84 37.78
C ASP A 209 14.17 5.62 39.25
N PRO A 210 14.96 6.04 40.26
CA PRO A 210 14.65 5.79 41.66
C PRO A 210 13.46 6.59 42.18
N ASP A 211 13.04 7.65 41.49
CA ASP A 211 11.92 8.50 41.89
C ASP A 211 10.58 8.02 41.26
N ILE A 212 10.60 6.92 40.48
CA ILE A 212 9.42 6.38 39.78
C ILE A 212 9.20 4.91 40.16
N GLU A 213 8.23 4.66 41.04
CA GLU A 213 7.72 3.30 41.32
C GLU A 213 6.95 2.75 40.10
N ALA A 214 7.68 2.10 39.19
CA ALA A 214 7.08 1.40 38.05
C ALA A 214 6.16 0.25 38.55
N THR A 215 4.90 0.26 38.13
CA THR A 215 3.91 -0.78 38.47
C THR A 215 3.87 -1.89 37.40
N SER A 216 3.31 -3.05 37.76
CA SER A 216 3.18 -4.20 36.86
C SER A 216 2.33 -3.85 35.63
N THR A 217 2.91 -3.98 34.44
CA THR A 217 2.25 -3.65 33.16
C THR A 217 1.47 -4.85 32.63
N ARG A 218 0.15 -4.67 32.45
CA ARG A 218 -0.73 -5.70 31.91
C ARG A 218 -0.57 -5.84 30.38
N MET A 219 -0.12 -7.01 29.93
CA MET A 219 0.20 -7.33 28.54
C MET A 219 -0.86 -8.27 27.92
N SER A 220 -1.23 -8.02 26.66
CA SER A 220 -2.16 -8.85 25.90
C SER A 220 -1.43 -9.95 25.13
N LEU A 221 -1.90 -11.20 25.21
CA LEU A 221 -1.46 -12.31 24.36
C LEU A 221 -2.30 -12.43 23.07
N LYS A 222 -3.34 -11.61 22.92
CA LYS A 222 -4.08 -11.39 21.67
C LYS A 222 -3.40 -10.36 20.77
N ASP A 223 -3.45 -10.64 19.48
CA ASP A 223 -2.96 -9.80 18.40
C ASP A 223 -3.86 -8.56 18.21
N PRO A 224 -3.32 -7.33 18.14
CA PRO A 224 -4.11 -6.10 18.03
C PRO A 224 -4.88 -5.96 16.70
N VAL A 225 -4.57 -6.76 15.67
CA VAL A 225 -5.25 -6.69 14.36
C VAL A 225 -6.40 -7.69 14.26
N SER A 226 -6.15 -8.95 14.59
CA SER A 226 -7.10 -10.06 14.45
C SER A 226 -7.91 -10.35 15.72
N THR A 227 -7.47 -9.84 16.89
CA THR A 227 -7.97 -10.20 18.24
C THR A 227 -7.82 -11.67 18.63
N ILE A 228 -7.15 -12.49 17.81
CA ILE A 228 -6.84 -13.90 18.06
C ILE A 228 -5.52 -13.98 18.85
N ARG A 229 -5.31 -15.06 19.63
CA ARG A 229 -4.03 -15.32 20.32
C ARG A 229 -2.87 -15.35 19.32
N ILE A 230 -1.81 -14.59 19.60
CA ILE A 230 -0.59 -14.52 18.77
C ILE A 230 0.05 -15.91 18.64
N THR A 231 0.52 -16.22 17.43
CA THR A 231 1.20 -17.48 17.09
C THR A 231 2.65 -17.29 16.67
N LEU A 232 2.97 -16.16 16.01
CA LEU A 232 4.31 -15.72 15.69
C LEU A 232 4.50 -14.30 16.25
N PRO A 233 5.07 -14.14 17.45
CA PRO A 233 5.19 -12.82 18.09
C PRO A 233 6.26 -11.97 17.43
N VAL A 234 5.83 -10.93 16.74
CA VAL A 234 6.69 -9.99 16.01
C VAL A 234 6.60 -8.60 16.60
N ARG A 235 7.76 -7.92 16.69
CA ARG A 235 7.86 -6.46 16.72
C ARG A 235 8.98 -6.00 15.80
N SER A 236 9.08 -4.70 15.54
CA SER A 236 10.12 -4.11 14.70
C SER A 236 11.29 -3.59 15.56
N THR A 237 12.51 -3.53 15.03
CA THR A 237 13.67 -2.95 15.72
C THR A 237 13.51 -1.47 16.09
N VAL A 238 12.58 -0.74 15.46
CA VAL A 238 12.22 0.66 15.78
C VAL A 238 11.05 0.80 16.78
N CYS A 239 10.46 -0.32 17.20
CA CYS A 239 9.39 -0.36 18.21
C CYS A 239 9.96 -0.09 19.60
N THR A 240 9.33 0.85 20.31
CA THR A 240 9.64 1.21 21.72
C THR A 240 8.59 0.67 22.68
N HIS A 241 8.01 -0.49 22.34
CA HIS A 241 7.00 -1.20 23.12
C HIS A 241 7.33 -2.69 23.15
N THR A 242 6.86 -3.36 24.20
CA THR A 242 7.06 -4.80 24.47
C THR A 242 5.92 -5.66 23.93
N GLN A 243 4.71 -5.10 23.83
CA GLN A 243 3.55 -5.74 23.19
C GLN A 243 3.88 -6.13 21.74
N CYS A 244 3.68 -7.40 21.40
CA CYS A 244 3.87 -7.92 20.04
C CYS A 244 2.55 -7.95 19.25
N PHE A 245 2.67 -8.18 17.94
CA PHE A 245 1.58 -8.50 17.02
C PHE A 245 1.91 -9.81 16.28
N ASP A 246 0.92 -10.42 15.62
CA ASP A 246 1.14 -11.68 14.90
C ASP A 246 1.74 -11.44 13.51
N GLY A 247 2.89 -12.08 13.25
CA GLY A 247 3.63 -11.95 11.99
C GLY A 247 2.96 -12.55 10.76
N ALA A 248 2.02 -13.48 10.91
CA ALA A 248 1.22 -14.00 9.80
C ALA A 248 0.09 -13.03 9.44
N MET A 249 -0.66 -12.56 10.45
CA MET A 249 -1.73 -11.58 10.25
C MET A 249 -1.19 -10.25 9.69
N PHE A 250 -0.03 -9.79 10.15
CA PHE A 250 0.61 -8.59 9.62
C PHE A 250 1.01 -8.73 8.15
N MET A 251 1.57 -9.88 7.72
CA MET A 251 1.89 -10.10 6.30
C MET A 251 0.64 -10.16 5.42
N GLN A 252 -0.45 -10.78 5.88
CA GLN A 252 -1.73 -10.79 5.15
C GLN A 252 -2.32 -9.38 4.99
N LEU A 253 -2.29 -8.57 6.05
CA LEU A 253 -2.77 -7.17 6.02
C LEU A 253 -2.00 -6.35 4.98
N VAL A 254 -0.66 -6.43 5.01
CA VAL A 254 0.22 -5.68 4.11
C VAL A 254 0.12 -6.15 2.65
N GLU A 255 -0.20 -7.42 2.41
CA GLU A 255 -0.47 -7.97 1.07
C GLU A 255 -1.76 -7.40 0.45
N GLN A 256 -2.77 -7.11 1.27
CA GLN A 256 -4.02 -6.50 0.81
C GLN A 256 -3.89 -5.00 0.59
N ALA A 257 -3.32 -4.28 1.57
CA ALA A 257 -3.01 -2.86 1.46
C ALA A 257 -1.58 -2.62 1.98
N PRO A 258 -0.62 -2.15 1.14
CA PRO A 258 0.81 -2.08 1.48
C PRO A 258 1.18 -0.98 2.50
N GLN A 259 0.63 -1.08 3.71
CA GLN A 259 0.86 -0.17 4.83
C GLN A 259 1.87 -0.75 5.82
N TRP A 260 3.13 -0.36 5.65
CA TRP A 260 4.22 -0.74 6.56
C TRP A 260 4.22 0.12 7.84
N ASN A 261 3.10 0.12 8.57
CA ASN A 261 2.91 0.80 9.85
C ASN A 261 2.74 -0.26 10.97
N CYS A 262 3.44 -0.12 12.09
CA CYS A 262 3.29 -1.03 13.24
C CYS A 262 1.87 -0.92 13.83
N PRO A 263 1.11 -2.02 14.01
CA PRO A 263 -0.26 -1.95 14.53
C PRO A 263 -0.36 -1.51 16.00
N VAL A 264 0.74 -1.53 16.77
CA VAL A 264 0.76 -1.12 18.19
C VAL A 264 1.13 0.36 18.36
N CYS A 265 2.06 0.90 17.58
CA CYS A 265 2.59 2.27 17.77
C CYS A 265 2.61 3.14 16.49
N ASN A 266 2.01 2.68 15.40
CA ASN A 266 1.90 3.34 14.08
C ASN A 266 3.23 3.74 13.39
N LYS A 267 4.39 3.60 14.05
CA LYS A 267 5.72 3.83 13.47
C LYS A 267 5.89 3.06 12.15
N THR A 268 6.50 3.69 11.16
CA THR A 268 6.87 3.03 9.91
C THR A 268 7.89 1.92 10.17
N VAL A 269 7.70 0.75 9.57
CA VAL A 269 8.57 -0.42 9.66
C VAL A 269 9.02 -0.87 8.27
N THR A 270 9.93 -1.83 8.18
CA THR A 270 10.27 -2.53 6.92
C THR A 270 10.25 -4.03 7.14
N PHE A 271 10.16 -4.83 6.08
CA PHE A 271 10.24 -6.29 6.19
C PHE A 271 11.53 -6.74 6.91
N GLN A 272 12.65 -6.07 6.62
CA GLN A 272 13.96 -6.34 7.22
C GLN A 272 14.06 -5.92 8.69
N SER A 273 13.23 -4.97 9.15
CA SER A 273 13.23 -4.53 10.55
C SER A 273 12.33 -5.37 11.46
N LEU A 274 11.50 -6.28 10.90
CA LEU A 274 10.70 -7.22 11.69
C LEU A 274 11.61 -8.24 12.38
N CYS A 275 11.29 -8.59 13.62
CA CYS A 275 12.00 -9.58 14.41
C CYS A 275 11.02 -10.42 15.23
N VAL A 276 11.36 -11.69 15.46
CA VAL A 276 10.65 -12.54 16.43
C VAL A 276 11.11 -12.16 17.85
N ASP A 277 10.16 -11.87 18.74
CA ASP A 277 10.46 -11.53 20.13
C ASP A 277 10.46 -12.79 21.02
N LYS A 278 11.63 -13.15 21.56
CA LYS A 278 11.81 -14.37 22.35
C LYS A 278 11.44 -14.22 23.83
N TYR A 279 11.16 -13.02 24.31
CA TYR A 279 10.52 -12.83 25.61
C TYR A 279 9.03 -13.16 25.49
N PHE A 280 8.36 -12.62 24.46
CA PHE A 280 6.95 -12.85 24.21
C PHE A 280 6.66 -14.31 23.79
N GLU A 281 7.54 -14.93 22.99
CA GLU A 281 7.45 -16.36 22.64
C GLU A 281 7.54 -17.28 23.87
N ASP A 282 8.41 -16.96 24.84
CA ASP A 282 8.54 -17.72 26.09
C ASP A 282 7.27 -17.62 26.97
N ILE A 283 6.57 -16.47 26.97
CA ILE A 283 5.25 -16.33 27.60
C ILE A 283 4.20 -17.19 26.87
N LEU A 284 4.12 -17.09 25.54
CA LEU A 284 3.14 -17.82 24.73
C LEU A 284 3.27 -19.34 24.87
N ASN A 285 4.50 -19.85 25.02
CA ASN A 285 4.79 -21.27 25.21
C ASN A 285 4.52 -21.76 26.65
N ARG A 286 4.60 -20.88 27.66
CA ARG A 286 4.38 -21.22 29.08
C ARG A 286 2.94 -20.95 29.57
N THR A 287 2.08 -20.37 28.74
CA THR A 287 0.68 -20.08 29.09
C THR A 287 -0.29 -20.94 28.26
N PRO A 288 -1.33 -21.53 28.89
CA PRO A 288 -2.41 -22.20 28.15
C PRO A 288 -3.08 -21.27 27.13
N LYS A 289 -3.66 -21.85 26.07
CA LYS A 289 -4.33 -21.08 24.99
C LYS A 289 -5.51 -20.24 25.47
N SER A 290 -6.11 -20.57 26.62
CA SER A 290 -7.19 -19.82 27.27
C SER A 290 -6.73 -18.54 27.98
N ILE A 291 -5.43 -18.40 28.30
CA ILE A 291 -4.92 -17.21 28.99
C ILE A 291 -4.73 -16.09 27.96
N GLU A 292 -5.51 -15.03 28.07
CA GLU A 292 -5.48 -13.92 27.10
C GLU A 292 -4.56 -12.76 27.51
N LYS A 293 -4.23 -12.65 28.79
CA LYS A 293 -3.45 -11.54 29.38
C LYS A 293 -2.48 -12.06 30.45
N VAL A 294 -1.37 -11.38 30.65
CA VAL A 294 -0.43 -11.57 31.77
C VAL A 294 -0.03 -10.22 32.35
N ASP A 295 0.34 -10.17 33.62
CA ASP A 295 1.01 -8.98 34.18
C ASP A 295 2.51 -9.18 34.08
N VAL A 296 3.21 -8.14 33.66
CA VAL A 296 4.68 -8.09 33.53
C VAL A 296 5.23 -7.13 34.56
N GLU A 297 6.09 -7.63 35.44
CA GLU A 297 6.74 -6.87 36.49
C GLU A 297 7.89 -6.01 35.94
N PRO A 298 8.28 -4.91 36.62
CA PRO A 298 9.35 -4.01 36.17
C PRO A 298 10.71 -4.67 35.90
N ASP A 299 10.97 -5.80 36.56
CA ASP A 299 12.21 -6.57 36.44
C ASP A 299 12.20 -7.60 35.29
N GLY A 300 11.09 -7.71 34.56
CA GLY A 300 10.88 -8.67 33.48
C GLY A 300 10.37 -10.05 33.91
N LYS A 301 9.99 -10.25 35.18
CA LYS A 301 9.13 -11.39 35.55
C LYS A 301 7.71 -11.18 35.05
N TRP A 302 6.91 -12.24 34.98
CA TRP A 302 5.51 -12.14 34.61
C TRP A 302 4.66 -13.20 35.33
N LYS A 303 3.37 -12.91 35.50
CA LYS A 303 2.39 -13.77 36.19
C LYS A 303 1.12 -13.94 35.37
N VAL A 304 0.51 -15.13 35.44
CA VAL A 304 -0.85 -15.35 34.92
C VAL A 304 -1.84 -14.76 35.91
N ILE A 305 -2.77 -13.98 35.38
CA ILE A 305 -3.84 -13.32 36.15
C ILE A 305 -5.00 -14.30 36.24
N ARG A 306 -5.55 -14.50 37.44
CA ARG A 306 -6.73 -15.34 37.64
C ARG A 306 -7.97 -14.45 37.64
N ASP A 307 -9.13 -15.04 37.33
CA ASP A 307 -10.40 -14.29 37.28
C ASP A 307 -10.81 -13.74 38.66
N GLU A 308 -10.27 -14.32 39.74
CA GLU A 308 -10.36 -13.86 41.13
C GLU A 308 -9.60 -12.54 41.38
N ASP A 309 -8.53 -12.28 40.61
CA ASP A 309 -7.69 -11.08 40.76
C ASP A 309 -8.30 -9.86 40.06
N GLU A 310 -8.99 -10.04 38.92
CA GLU A 310 -9.63 -8.94 38.17
C GLU A 310 -10.70 -8.19 38.99
N GLN A 311 -11.30 -8.84 39.98
CA GLN A 311 -12.31 -8.25 40.85
C GLN A 311 -11.71 -7.31 41.92
N GLN A 312 -10.46 -7.53 42.32
CA GLN A 312 -9.82 -6.74 43.38
C GLN A 312 -9.32 -5.38 42.86
N THR A 313 -8.83 -5.31 41.62
CA THR A 313 -8.29 -4.05 41.05
C THR A 313 -9.35 -2.98 40.77
N ASN A 314 -10.63 -3.34 40.70
CA ASN A 314 -11.75 -2.40 40.50
C ASN A 314 -12.43 -1.98 41.82
N GLY A 315 -11.92 -2.42 42.99
CA GLY A 315 -12.68 -2.44 44.26
C GLY A 315 -12.55 -1.24 45.20
N THR A 316 -11.84 -0.15 44.85
CA THR A 316 -11.34 0.83 45.85
C THR A 316 -11.90 2.25 45.73
N THR A 317 -13.20 2.42 45.45
CA THR A 317 -13.92 3.69 45.68
C THR A 317 -15.24 3.50 46.42
N ASN A 318 -15.19 2.77 47.54
CA ASN A 318 -16.36 2.51 48.40
C ASN A 318 -16.80 3.76 49.21
N LYS A 319 -17.29 4.79 48.50
CA LYS A 319 -18.03 5.92 49.09
C LYS A 319 -19.50 5.54 49.15
N LEU A 320 -20.10 5.71 50.33
CA LEU A 320 -21.50 5.39 50.59
C LEU A 320 -22.40 6.18 49.62
N ARG A 321 -23.21 5.47 48.83
CA ARG A 321 -24.42 6.05 48.24
C ARG A 321 -25.53 5.99 49.28
N ALA A 322 -26.03 7.15 49.69
CA ALA A 322 -27.25 7.23 50.47
C ALA A 322 -28.43 6.73 49.61
N SER A 323 -29.38 6.04 50.23
CA SER A 323 -30.68 5.75 49.63
C SER A 323 -31.51 7.02 49.57
N TYR A 324 -31.80 7.49 48.37
CA TYR A 324 -32.91 8.41 48.14
C TYR A 324 -33.87 7.78 47.14
N ASP A 325 -35.13 7.83 47.56
CA ASP A 325 -36.33 7.40 46.88
C ASP A 325 -36.89 8.65 46.17
N ASP A 326 -37.21 8.56 44.89
CA ASP A 326 -38.15 9.49 44.23
C ASP A 326 -38.45 9.00 42.80
N ASP A 327 -39.73 8.68 42.62
CA ASP A 327 -40.38 8.28 41.37
C ASP A 327 -40.12 9.24 40.20
N PHE A 328 -39.77 8.69 39.03
CA PHE A 328 -40.12 9.30 37.74
C PHE A 328 -40.44 8.20 36.71
N ASP A 329 -41.47 8.47 35.91
CA ASP A 329 -42.21 7.48 35.10
C ASP A 329 -41.86 7.56 33.59
N ASP A 330 -42.48 6.65 32.81
CA ASP A 330 -42.59 6.56 31.35
C ASP A 330 -41.44 5.98 30.47
N ASP A 331 -41.90 5.28 29.42
CA ASP A 331 -41.25 4.95 28.14
C ASP A 331 -39.95 4.09 28.12
N LEU A 332 -40.06 2.82 28.52
CA LEU A 332 -39.16 1.75 28.04
C LEU A 332 -39.82 0.93 26.90
N VAL A 333 -39.34 1.11 25.66
CA VAL A 333 -39.81 0.33 24.50
C VAL A 333 -39.15 -1.05 24.46
N GLU A 334 -39.93 -2.11 24.62
CA GLU A 334 -39.46 -3.49 24.42
C GLU A 334 -39.11 -3.77 22.95
N VAL A 335 -37.93 -4.32 22.71
CA VAL A 335 -37.53 -4.89 21.40
C VAL A 335 -37.42 -6.41 21.56
N PRO A 336 -38.31 -7.21 20.93
CA PRO A 336 -38.33 -8.66 21.15
C PRO A 336 -37.06 -9.38 20.68
N ASP A 337 -36.39 -10.07 21.60
CA ASP A 337 -35.18 -10.85 21.33
C ASP A 337 -35.51 -12.20 20.65
N LEU A 338 -34.96 -12.44 19.46
CA LEU A 338 -35.22 -13.66 18.68
C LEU A 338 -34.37 -14.83 19.18
N SER A 339 -34.76 -15.36 20.33
CA SER A 339 -34.09 -16.50 20.98
C SER A 339 -33.96 -17.73 20.06
N TYR A 340 -32.71 -18.08 19.76
CA TYR A 340 -32.35 -19.23 18.93
C TYR A 340 -32.58 -20.54 19.69
N ARG A 341 -33.36 -21.48 19.11
CA ARG A 341 -33.47 -22.87 19.61
C ARG A 341 -33.15 -23.88 18.50
N PRO A 342 -32.26 -24.86 18.75
CA PRO A 342 -31.83 -25.82 17.74
C PRO A 342 -32.76 -27.04 17.64
N THR A 343 -32.78 -27.67 16.47
CA THR A 343 -33.17 -29.09 16.30
C THR A 343 -32.10 -29.81 15.45
N ASN A 344 -32.08 -31.14 15.48
CA ASN A 344 -30.84 -31.91 15.34
C ASN A 344 -30.97 -33.10 14.36
N THR A 345 -29.86 -33.48 13.69
CA THR A 345 -29.69 -34.68 12.83
C THR A 345 -30.58 -34.74 11.55
N LEU A 346 -30.21 -35.37 10.43
CA LEU A 346 -29.34 -36.53 10.19
C LEU A 346 -28.43 -36.44 8.94
N GLN A 347 -27.30 -37.13 9.09
CA GLN A 347 -26.38 -37.73 8.10
C GLN A 347 -26.90 -37.98 6.66
N ARG A 348 -26.02 -37.77 5.66
CA ARG A 348 -26.13 -38.41 4.33
C ARG A 348 -24.77 -38.61 3.65
N ASP A 349 -24.52 -39.82 3.17
CA ASP A 349 -23.22 -40.27 2.65
C ASP A 349 -23.00 -40.00 1.14
N TRP A 350 -21.74 -40.10 0.70
CA TRP A 350 -21.30 -39.91 -0.69
C TRP A 350 -21.37 -41.19 -1.53
N GLN A 351 -21.92 -41.11 -2.75
CA GLN A 351 -21.64 -42.07 -3.84
C GLN A 351 -21.63 -41.36 -5.23
N PRO A 352 -20.81 -41.81 -6.19
CA PRO A 352 -20.72 -41.24 -7.54
C PRO A 352 -21.64 -41.93 -8.58
N PRO A 353 -21.95 -41.30 -9.73
CA PRO A 353 -22.82 -41.86 -10.77
C PRO A 353 -22.08 -42.76 -11.81
N PRO A 354 -22.74 -43.80 -12.36
CA PRO A 354 -22.27 -44.61 -13.50
C PRO A 354 -22.69 -44.04 -14.87
N THR A 355 -22.43 -44.79 -15.97
CA THR A 355 -22.27 -44.27 -17.34
C THR A 355 -23.20 -44.85 -18.42
N ASN A 356 -23.26 -44.13 -19.57
CA ASN A 356 -23.66 -44.54 -20.93
C ASN A 356 -25.15 -44.81 -21.28
N LEU A 357 -25.64 -44.18 -22.37
CA LEU A 357 -25.84 -44.79 -23.72
C LEU A 357 -26.37 -43.77 -24.78
N LEU A 358 -26.44 -44.16 -26.07
CA LEU A 358 -26.65 -43.35 -27.31
C LEU A 358 -27.39 -44.18 -28.39
N PRO A 359 -27.79 -43.64 -29.59
CA PRO A 359 -27.89 -42.26 -30.07
C PRO A 359 -29.39 -41.84 -30.31
N PRO A 360 -30.07 -41.78 -31.51
CA PRO A 360 -29.72 -41.75 -32.95
C PRO A 360 -30.24 -40.56 -33.82
N PHE A 361 -29.41 -40.10 -34.76
CA PHE A 361 -29.66 -39.49 -36.10
C PHE A 361 -30.89 -38.62 -36.49
N GLY A 362 -30.62 -37.43 -37.07
CA GLY A 362 -31.53 -36.67 -37.96
C GLY A 362 -31.14 -35.19 -38.19
N ALA A 363 -31.20 -34.67 -39.44
CA ALA A 363 -30.90 -33.27 -39.85
C ALA A 363 -31.53 -32.97 -41.24
N PRO A 364 -31.52 -31.74 -41.84
CA PRO A 364 -31.03 -30.42 -41.38
C PRO A 364 -32.04 -29.24 -41.62
N SER A 365 -31.54 -27.97 -41.63
CA SER A 365 -32.16 -26.72 -42.18
C SER A 365 -33.39 -26.12 -41.43
N TYR A 366 -33.74 -24.82 -41.49
CA TYR A 366 -33.39 -23.67 -42.35
C TYR A 366 -33.09 -22.37 -41.55
N ALA A 367 -32.82 -21.24 -42.23
CA ALA A 367 -32.55 -19.91 -41.65
C ALA A 367 -33.58 -18.83 -42.09
N VAL A 368 -33.74 -17.77 -41.28
CA VAL A 368 -34.51 -16.53 -41.61
C VAL A 368 -33.76 -15.30 -41.05
N HIS A 369 -33.97 -14.12 -41.65
CA HIS A 369 -33.16 -12.90 -41.48
C HIS A 369 -33.64 -11.92 -40.38
N THR A 370 -32.78 -10.93 -40.10
CA THR A 370 -33.09 -9.68 -39.38
C THR A 370 -33.94 -8.72 -40.23
N PRO A 371 -34.35 -7.55 -39.68
CA PRO A 371 -33.59 -6.35 -40.06
C PRO A 371 -33.35 -5.33 -38.91
N ILE A 372 -32.44 -4.39 -39.20
CA ILE A 372 -32.12 -3.19 -38.39
C ILE A 372 -32.65 -1.95 -39.14
N PRO A 373 -33.15 -0.90 -38.46
CA PRO A 373 -33.25 0.44 -39.03
C PRO A 373 -32.12 1.38 -38.54
N SER A 374 -31.59 2.21 -39.44
CA SER A 374 -30.56 3.22 -39.13
C SER A 374 -30.74 4.49 -39.96
N SER A 375 -31.05 5.60 -39.29
CA SER A 375 -31.03 6.98 -39.81
C SER A 375 -31.15 7.91 -38.58
N ARG A 376 -30.24 8.83 -38.26
CA ARG A 376 -29.58 9.93 -39.00
C ARG A 376 -30.29 11.27 -38.76
N GLU A 377 -29.44 12.29 -38.57
CA GLU A 377 -29.71 13.74 -38.57
C GLU A 377 -30.25 14.45 -37.32
N GLN A 378 -29.88 15.74 -37.27
CA GLN A 378 -30.12 16.72 -36.22
C GLN A 378 -30.95 17.86 -36.82
N SER A 379 -31.74 18.56 -36.02
CA SER A 379 -32.26 19.90 -36.37
C SER A 379 -32.65 20.70 -35.13
N PHE A 380 -32.81 22.01 -35.32
CA PHE A 380 -32.81 23.03 -34.25
C PHE A 380 -34.19 23.61 -33.94
N ALA A 381 -34.30 24.10 -32.69
CA ALA A 381 -34.97 25.34 -32.26
C ALA A 381 -36.52 25.45 -32.22
N GLN A 382 -36.97 25.98 -31.06
CA GLN A 382 -38.07 26.95 -30.88
C GLN A 382 -39.53 26.49 -31.13
N SER A 383 -40.56 27.06 -30.48
CA SER A 383 -40.63 27.87 -29.23
C SER A 383 -42.09 28.00 -28.76
N VAL A 384 -42.32 28.25 -27.46
CA VAL A 384 -43.48 28.97 -26.89
C VAL A 384 -43.12 29.44 -25.49
N ALA A 385 -43.74 30.52 -25.01
CA ALA A 385 -43.45 31.11 -23.71
C ALA A 385 -44.74 31.49 -22.94
N SER A 386 -44.71 31.39 -21.61
CA SER A 386 -45.64 32.12 -20.75
C SER A 386 -45.19 32.18 -19.27
N SER A 387 -45.21 33.39 -18.73
CA SER A 387 -45.68 33.73 -17.36
C SER A 387 -44.96 33.17 -16.12
N ALA A 388 -43.90 33.88 -15.72
CA ALA A 388 -43.68 34.44 -14.37
C ALA A 388 -44.13 33.69 -13.09
N ARG A 389 -43.18 33.48 -12.18
CA ARG A 389 -43.17 34.13 -10.83
C ARG A 389 -41.78 34.09 -10.19
N ALA A 390 -41.48 35.06 -9.33
CA ALA A 390 -40.21 35.15 -8.60
C ALA A 390 -40.27 34.44 -7.25
N GLY A 391 -39.17 33.84 -6.82
CA GLY A 391 -38.99 33.20 -5.51
C GLY A 391 -37.53 33.32 -5.06
N SER A 392 -37.29 33.58 -3.77
CA SER A 392 -35.97 33.99 -3.27
C SER A 392 -35.03 32.81 -2.95
N LYS A 393 -33.72 33.06 -3.05
CA LYS A 393 -32.68 32.11 -2.63
C LYS A 393 -32.39 32.24 -1.13
N ARG A 394 -32.13 31.12 -0.45
CA ARG A 394 -31.34 31.07 0.80
C ARG A 394 -30.30 29.94 0.72
N PRO A 395 -29.07 30.11 1.22
CA PRO A 395 -28.03 29.10 1.21
C PRO A 395 -28.15 28.10 2.39
N SER A 396 -27.25 27.11 2.40
CA SER A 396 -27.29 25.89 3.23
C SER A 396 -26.81 26.06 4.68
N GLY A 397 -27.26 25.13 5.52
CA GLY A 397 -27.04 25.05 6.97
C GLY A 397 -25.61 25.21 7.49
N ALA A 398 -25.53 25.70 8.73
CA ALA A 398 -24.31 25.89 9.49
C ALA A 398 -23.84 24.60 10.17
N VAL A 399 -22.54 24.52 10.45
CA VAL A 399 -21.96 23.59 11.43
C VAL A 399 -21.97 24.29 12.78
N ILE A 400 -22.33 23.57 13.84
CA ILE A 400 -22.23 24.03 15.23
C ILE A 400 -20.96 23.41 15.83
N ASP A 401 -20.12 24.26 16.41
CA ASP A 401 -18.93 23.88 17.18
C ASP A 401 -19.20 24.15 18.67
N LEU A 402 -18.69 23.28 19.55
CA LEU A 402 -18.98 23.28 20.99
C LEU A 402 -17.74 22.89 21.82
N THR A 403 -16.74 23.77 21.83
CA THR A 403 -15.72 23.81 22.88
C THR A 403 -15.72 25.17 23.57
N LEU A 404 -16.12 25.19 24.85
CA LEU A 404 -16.09 26.37 25.72
C LEU A 404 -14.69 26.56 26.32
N SER A 405 -14.22 27.81 26.39
CA SER A 405 -13.69 28.44 27.61
C SER A 405 -13.24 29.88 27.34
N ASP A 406 -13.73 30.85 28.13
CA ASP A 406 -13.15 32.20 28.24
C ASP A 406 -11.79 32.15 28.96
N ASP A 407 -10.85 33.01 28.56
CA ASP A 407 -10.00 33.82 29.44
C ASP A 407 -9.32 34.96 28.63
N ASP A 408 -8.58 35.87 29.28
CA ASP A 408 -8.65 37.31 29.02
C ASP A 408 -7.72 37.99 27.95
N ASP A 409 -8.18 39.18 27.54
CA ASP A 409 -7.51 40.37 26.95
C ASP A 409 -6.66 40.31 25.62
N PRO A 410 -7.05 41.06 24.54
CA PRO A 410 -6.30 41.12 23.27
C PRO A 410 -5.32 42.32 23.12
N PRO A 411 -4.13 42.14 22.50
CA PRO A 411 -3.16 43.22 22.30
C PRO A 411 -3.62 44.30 21.27
N PRO A 412 -3.16 45.56 21.40
CA PRO A 412 -3.69 46.70 20.65
C PRO A 412 -3.34 46.69 19.15
N ARG A 413 -4.33 47.05 18.32
CA ARG A 413 -4.19 47.12 16.85
C ARG A 413 -3.46 48.40 16.40
N PRO A 414 -2.46 48.33 15.49
CA PRO A 414 -1.81 49.50 14.92
C PRO A 414 -2.75 50.27 13.97
N ALA A 415 -2.62 51.60 13.95
CA ALA A 415 -3.52 52.49 13.22
C ALA A 415 -3.33 52.46 11.70
N LYS A 416 -4.44 52.50 10.95
CA LYS A 416 -4.44 52.63 9.48
C LYS A 416 -4.05 54.05 9.07
N ARG A 417 -3.07 54.19 8.16
CA ARG A 417 -2.82 55.44 7.42
C ARG A 417 -3.79 55.55 6.24
N PRO A 418 -4.34 56.74 5.92
CA PRO A 418 -5.19 56.92 4.74
C PRO A 418 -4.38 56.90 3.44
N HIS A 419 -5.01 56.41 2.36
CA HIS A 419 -4.40 56.32 1.04
C HIS A 419 -4.82 57.53 0.19
N VAL A 420 -3.86 58.37 -0.21
CA VAL A 420 -4.11 59.51 -1.12
C VAL A 420 -3.97 59.03 -2.57
N ALA A 421 -4.90 59.43 -3.44
CA ALA A 421 -4.83 59.13 -4.87
C ALA A 421 -4.01 60.19 -5.61
N ALA A 422 -3.20 59.77 -6.59
CA ALA A 422 -2.43 60.65 -7.46
C ALA A 422 -2.68 60.31 -8.93
N THR A 423 -3.55 61.09 -9.58
CA THR A 423 -3.74 61.06 -11.05
C THR A 423 -2.65 61.88 -11.72
N TRP A 424 -1.88 61.26 -12.62
CA TRP A 424 -0.98 61.97 -13.55
C TRP A 424 -1.30 61.57 -14.99
N SER A 425 -1.22 62.54 -15.90
CA SER A 425 -1.75 62.49 -17.27
C SER A 425 -0.65 62.51 -18.34
N GLN A 426 -1.06 62.39 -19.61
CA GLN A 426 -0.20 62.23 -20.78
C GLN A 426 0.76 63.41 -21.03
N GLN A 427 2.02 63.09 -21.38
CA GLN A 427 2.83 63.66 -22.47
C GLN A 427 4.16 62.87 -22.58
N GLY A 428 4.81 62.68 -23.74
CA GLY A 428 4.35 62.97 -25.10
C GLY A 428 5.45 63.40 -26.08
N SER A 429 6.41 62.54 -26.45
CA SER A 429 7.39 62.87 -27.51
C SER A 429 8.04 61.68 -28.25
N GLN A 430 7.68 61.60 -29.55
CA GLN A 430 8.43 61.16 -30.74
C GLN A 430 9.57 60.12 -30.69
N SER A 431 9.47 59.16 -31.64
CA SER A 431 10.50 58.23 -32.08
C SER A 431 11.51 58.85 -33.06
N PHE A 432 12.74 58.32 -33.08
CA PHE A 432 13.59 58.30 -34.29
C PHE A 432 13.84 56.85 -34.75
N ARG A 433 13.92 56.65 -36.07
CA ARG A 433 14.24 55.35 -36.68
C ARG A 433 15.74 55.19 -36.94
N SER A 434 16.17 53.97 -37.18
CA SER A 434 17.30 53.64 -38.04
C SER A 434 16.97 52.39 -38.84
N THR A 435 17.46 52.33 -40.10
CA THR A 435 17.14 51.34 -41.14
C THR A 435 15.65 51.09 -41.37
#